data_AF-A0A2M8CI31-F1
#
_entry.id   AF-A0A2M8CI31-F1
#
_cell.length_a   1.000
_cell.length_b   1.000
_cell.length_c   1.000
_cell.angle_alpha   90.00
_cell.angle_beta   90.00
_cell.angle_gamma   90.00
#
_symmetry.space_group_name_H-M   'P 1'
#
loop_
_entity.id
_entity.type
_entity.pdbx_description
1 polymer ?
#
loop_
_entity_poly.entity_id
_entity_poly.type
_entity_poly.pdbx_seq_one_letter_code
_entity_poly.pdbx_strand_id
1 'polypeptide(L)'
;YYASDIAWLDMKDNKIDMVVGPIENYTDQLFGYKAAHESFILIKDIEWSDRLARFATFLPDLQKGIPVAPEYKAEVPGMDAQLNAYDVVYYAGDCNMAGKTIAINLPNDERVQLEKGTRKLQLKNAMQAKFDQILMPIANELITPSQRKNITFN
;
A
#
# COMPACT_ATOMS: atom_id res chain seq x y z
N TYR A 1 -6.92 -13.74 -13.54
CA TYR A 1 -7.06 -12.30 -13.29
C TYR A 1 -6.11 -11.45 -14.12
N TYR A 2 -5.08 -12.01 -14.75
CA TYR A 2 -4.13 -11.29 -15.63
C TYR A 2 -4.73 -10.14 -16.50
N ALA A 3 -5.70 -10.40 -17.38
CA ALA A 3 -6.23 -9.34 -18.26
C ALA A 3 -6.91 -8.20 -17.48
N SER A 4 -7.62 -8.51 -16.39
CA SER A 4 -8.23 -7.50 -15.52
C SER A 4 -7.19 -6.78 -14.67
N ASP A 5 -6.12 -7.45 -14.25
CA ASP A 5 -5.02 -6.84 -13.48
C ASP A 5 -4.25 -5.82 -14.35
N ILE A 6 -3.98 -6.18 -15.61
CA ILE A 6 -3.40 -5.25 -16.60
C ILE A 6 -4.33 -4.05 -16.80
N ALA A 7 -5.63 -4.29 -17.03
CA ALA A 7 -6.60 -3.22 -17.20
C ALA A 7 -6.69 -2.32 -15.95
N TRP A 8 -6.62 -2.91 -14.75
CA TRP A 8 -6.65 -2.17 -13.49
C TRP A 8 -5.42 -1.26 -13.35
N LEU A 9 -4.22 -1.77 -13.66
CA LEU A 9 -2.98 -0.99 -13.66
C LEU A 9 -2.98 0.12 -14.72
N ASP A 10 -3.67 -0.07 -15.84
CA ASP A 10 -3.84 0.94 -16.90
C ASP A 10 -4.77 2.10 -16.51
N MET A 11 -5.61 1.94 -15.49
CA MET A 11 -6.45 3.04 -14.99
C MET A 11 -5.60 4.08 -14.22
N LYS A 12 -5.17 5.15 -14.89
CA LYS A 12 -4.37 6.22 -14.26
C LYS A 12 -5.22 7.42 -13.80
N ASP A 13 -6.23 7.77 -14.58
CA ASP A 13 -7.05 8.99 -14.40
C ASP A 13 -8.34 8.75 -13.60
N ASN A 14 -8.49 7.55 -13.04
CA ASN A 14 -9.64 7.18 -12.25
C ASN A 14 -9.70 7.97 -10.93
N LYS A 15 -10.89 8.44 -10.56
CA LYS A 15 -11.15 9.09 -9.25
C LYS A 15 -11.65 8.10 -8.19
N ILE A 16 -12.32 7.05 -8.65
CA ILE A 16 -12.76 5.91 -7.85
C ILE A 16 -11.88 4.74 -8.24
N ASP A 17 -11.37 4.02 -7.26
CA ASP A 17 -10.65 2.78 -7.46
C ASP A 17 -11.41 1.64 -6.77
N MET A 18 -11.31 0.45 -7.34
CA MET A 18 -11.95 -0.74 -6.84
C MET A 18 -10.98 -1.89 -6.98
N VAL A 19 -10.64 -2.50 -5.86
CA VAL A 19 -9.91 -3.76 -5.82
C VAL A 19 -10.94 -4.82 -5.45
N VAL A 20 -11.10 -5.84 -6.28
CA VAL A 20 -12.03 -6.95 -6.01
C VAL A 20 -11.51 -8.23 -6.64
N GLY A 21 -11.53 -9.32 -5.87
CA GLY A 21 -11.17 -10.64 -6.37
C GLY A 21 -10.48 -11.48 -5.31
N PRO A 22 -9.99 -12.67 -5.69
CA PRO A 22 -9.11 -13.48 -4.87
C PRO A 22 -7.69 -12.92 -4.94
N ILE A 23 -7.21 -12.35 -3.82
CA ILE A 23 -5.97 -11.57 -3.79
C ILE A 23 -4.90 -12.23 -2.92
N GLU A 24 -5.11 -12.25 -1.60
CA GLU A 24 -4.13 -12.70 -0.63
C GLU A 24 -4.32 -14.18 -0.29
N ASN A 25 -3.22 -14.89 -0.03
CA ASN A 25 -3.23 -16.31 0.29
C ASN A 25 -2.99 -16.62 1.78
N TYR A 26 -2.98 -15.59 2.63
CA TYR A 26 -2.63 -15.74 4.05
C TYR A 26 -3.58 -16.67 4.80
N THR A 27 -4.85 -16.78 4.39
CA THR A 27 -5.80 -17.68 5.05
C THR A 27 -5.54 -19.16 4.75
N ASP A 28 -4.78 -19.47 3.70
CA ASP A 28 -4.28 -20.83 3.44
C ASP A 28 -3.04 -21.09 4.29
N GLN A 29 -3.29 -21.48 5.54
CA GLN A 29 -2.26 -21.75 6.55
C GLN A 29 -1.49 -23.07 6.31
N LEU A 30 -1.81 -23.83 5.26
CA LEU A 30 -1.12 -25.08 4.96
C LEU A 30 -0.05 -24.88 3.88
N PHE A 31 -0.45 -24.36 2.72
CA PHE A 31 0.45 -24.21 1.58
C PHE A 31 0.60 -22.78 1.07
N GLY A 32 -0.30 -21.86 1.44
CA GLY A 32 -0.33 -20.52 0.88
C GLY A 32 -0.64 -20.49 -0.63
N TYR A 33 -1.40 -21.45 -1.15
CA TYR A 33 -1.72 -21.52 -2.58
C TYR A 33 -3.07 -20.90 -2.91
N LYS A 34 -4.02 -20.93 -1.97
CA LYS A 34 -5.40 -20.50 -2.23
C LYS A 34 -5.59 -19.06 -1.80
N ALA A 35 -5.86 -18.21 -2.78
CA ALA A 35 -6.20 -16.81 -2.53
C ALA A 35 -7.64 -16.65 -2.03
N ALA A 36 -7.84 -15.81 -1.02
CA ALA A 36 -9.11 -15.43 -0.44
C ALA A 36 -9.70 -14.22 -1.15
N HIS A 37 -11.03 -14.17 -1.24
CA HIS A 37 -11.73 -13.04 -1.84
C HIS A 37 -11.74 -11.84 -0.89
N GLU A 38 -11.42 -10.67 -1.44
CA GLU A 38 -11.54 -9.39 -0.77
C GLU A 38 -12.04 -8.30 -1.72
N SER A 39 -12.52 -7.21 -1.14
CA SER A 39 -12.90 -6.02 -1.90
C SER A 39 -12.66 -4.73 -1.14
N PHE A 40 -12.23 -3.71 -1.88
CA PHE A 40 -12.10 -2.33 -1.43
C PHE A 40 -12.80 -1.41 -2.41
N ILE A 41 -13.59 -0.47 -1.88
CA ILE A 41 -14.09 0.69 -2.65
C ILE A 41 -13.35 1.92 -2.16
N LEU A 42 -12.66 2.61 -3.06
CA LEU A 42 -11.67 3.64 -2.75
C LEU A 42 -11.99 4.93 -3.50
N ILE A 43 -11.77 6.07 -2.85
CA ILE A 43 -11.80 7.40 -3.47
C ILE A 43 -10.36 7.94 -3.45
N LYS A 44 -9.85 8.30 -4.63
CA LYS A 44 -8.47 8.79 -4.78
C LYS A 44 -8.34 10.20 -4.21
N ASP A 45 -7.36 10.39 -3.35
CA ASP A 45 -6.95 11.71 -2.88
C ASP A 45 -5.88 12.25 -3.83
N ILE A 46 -6.30 13.14 -4.73
CA ILE A 46 -5.45 13.67 -5.80
C ILE A 46 -4.30 14.49 -5.21
N GLU A 47 -4.61 15.37 -4.25
CA GLU A 47 -3.62 16.27 -3.66
C GLU A 47 -2.53 15.47 -2.92
N TRP A 48 -2.92 14.48 -2.12
CA TRP A 48 -1.95 13.62 -1.45
C TRP A 48 -1.19 12.71 -2.42
N SER A 49 -1.84 12.23 -3.47
CA SER A 49 -1.17 11.43 -4.50
C SER A 49 -0.10 12.22 -5.24
N ASP A 50 -0.35 13.50 -5.55
CA ASP A 50 0.64 14.39 -6.17
C ASP A 50 1.85 14.63 -5.25
N ARG A 51 1.60 14.81 -3.94
CA ARG A 51 2.68 14.89 -2.93
C ARG A 51 3.49 13.60 -2.90
N LEU A 52 2.84 12.44 -3.02
CA LEU A 52 3.50 11.14 -3.01
C LEU A 52 4.31 10.87 -4.29
N ALA A 53 3.86 11.36 -5.44
CA ALA A 53 4.55 11.19 -6.72
C ALA A 53 5.98 11.75 -6.69
N ARG A 54 6.22 12.82 -5.91
CA ARG A 54 7.56 13.35 -5.68
C ARG A 54 8.50 12.33 -5.04
N PHE A 55 8.02 11.41 -4.21
CA PHE A 55 8.88 10.40 -3.59
C PHE A 55 9.39 9.36 -4.57
N ALA A 56 8.64 9.07 -5.64
CA ALA A 56 9.07 8.14 -6.68
C ALA A 56 10.36 8.60 -7.36
N THR A 57 10.57 9.92 -7.50
CA THR A 57 11.79 10.46 -8.13
C THR A 57 13.06 10.22 -7.32
N PHE A 58 12.94 9.95 -6.02
CA PHE A 58 14.10 9.67 -5.14
C PHE A 58 14.48 8.20 -5.09
N LEU A 59 13.66 7.27 -5.62
CA LEU A 59 13.93 5.83 -5.56
C LEU A 59 15.32 5.43 -6.11
N PRO A 60 15.79 5.98 -7.25
CA PRO A 60 17.13 5.64 -7.76
C PRO A 60 18.27 6.04 -6.80
N ASP A 61 18.12 7.18 -6.12
CA ASP A 61 19.14 7.65 -5.18
C ASP A 61 19.09 6.87 -3.87
N LEU A 62 17.88 6.52 -3.40
CA LEU A 62 17.70 5.62 -2.26
C LEU A 62 18.35 4.25 -2.51
N GLN A 63 18.14 3.67 -3.71
CA GLN A 63 18.73 2.39 -4.09
C GLN A 63 20.25 2.42 -4.09
N LYS A 64 20.87 3.50 -4.61
CA LYS A 64 22.32 3.69 -4.55
C LYS A 64 22.83 3.85 -3.12
N GLY A 65 22.04 4.52 -2.27
CA GLY A 65 22.35 4.85 -0.88
C GLY A 65 22.20 3.70 0.12
N ILE A 66 21.65 2.54 -0.26
CA ILE A 66 21.47 1.40 0.65
C ILE A 66 22.84 0.98 1.23
N PRO A 67 22.99 0.82 2.56
CA PRO A 67 24.27 0.50 3.20
C PRO A 67 24.62 -1.00 3.08
N VAL A 68 24.66 -1.51 1.85
CA VAL A 68 25.05 -2.89 1.50
C VAL A 68 26.17 -2.88 0.46
N ALA A 69 26.80 -4.04 0.27
CA ALA A 69 27.83 -4.20 -0.73
C ALA A 69 27.28 -3.96 -2.16
N PRO A 70 28.08 -3.43 -3.11
CA PRO A 70 27.61 -3.02 -4.44
C PRO A 70 26.89 -4.11 -5.23
N GLU A 71 27.28 -5.37 -5.06
CA GLU A 71 26.66 -6.53 -5.73
C GLU A 71 25.17 -6.69 -5.41
N TYR A 72 24.70 -6.18 -4.27
CA TYR A 72 23.28 -6.22 -3.87
C TYR A 72 22.49 -4.98 -4.32
N LYS A 73 23.10 -4.08 -5.11
CA LYS A 73 22.47 -2.83 -5.61
C LYS A 73 22.15 -2.87 -7.10
N ALA A 74 22.15 -4.05 -7.72
CA ALA A 74 22.04 -4.22 -9.17
C ALA A 74 20.66 -3.80 -9.73
N GLU A 75 19.62 -3.79 -8.88
CA GLU A 75 18.28 -3.43 -9.30
C GLU A 75 18.14 -1.93 -9.58
N VAL A 76 17.45 -1.58 -10.67
CA VAL A 76 17.04 -0.21 -10.96
C VAL A 76 15.53 -0.14 -10.72
N PRO A 77 15.06 0.66 -9.74
CA PRO A 77 13.64 0.82 -9.49
C PRO A 77 12.93 1.33 -10.75
N GLY A 78 11.81 0.70 -11.10
CA GLY A 78 10.97 1.18 -12.21
C GLY A 78 10.41 2.58 -11.92
N MET A 79 10.45 3.45 -12.92
CA MET A 79 9.96 4.84 -12.78
C MET A 79 8.42 4.95 -12.76
N ASP A 80 7.71 3.89 -13.16
CA ASP A 80 6.25 3.85 -13.28
C ASP A 80 5.52 3.35 -12.02
N ALA A 81 6.19 3.40 -10.86
CA ALA A 81 5.58 3.00 -9.59
C ALA A 81 4.37 3.89 -9.26
N GLN A 82 3.17 3.32 -9.31
CA GLN A 82 1.94 4.05 -9.01
C GLN A 82 1.73 4.12 -7.51
N LEU A 83 2.26 5.16 -6.86
CA LEU A 83 2.04 5.43 -5.45
C LEU A 83 0.95 6.50 -5.27
N ASN A 84 -0.20 6.10 -4.75
CA ASN A 84 -1.35 6.97 -4.60
C ASN A 84 -1.96 6.86 -3.19
N ALA A 85 -2.59 7.94 -2.74
CA ALA A 85 -3.36 8.00 -1.51
C ALA A 85 -4.86 7.89 -1.81
N TYR A 86 -5.58 7.22 -0.92
CA TYR A 86 -7.01 6.98 -1.03
C TYR A 86 -7.69 7.10 0.33
N ASP A 87 -8.96 7.48 0.29
CA ASP A 87 -9.90 7.22 1.36
C ASP A 87 -10.69 5.96 1.03
N VAL A 88 -10.69 4.98 1.93
CA VAL A 88 -11.47 3.76 1.78
C VAL A 88 -12.89 3.98 2.29
N VAL A 89 -13.86 3.60 1.46
CA VAL A 89 -15.30 3.73 1.73
C VAL A 89 -15.89 2.41 2.22
N TYR A 90 -15.39 1.29 1.71
CA TYR A 90 -15.93 -0.03 2.03
C TYR A 90 -14.86 -1.13 1.99
N TYR A 91 -14.98 -2.09 2.91
CA TYR A 91 -14.18 -3.31 2.99
C TYR A 91 -15.12 -4.53 2.99
N ALA A 92 -14.75 -5.59 2.27
CA ALA A 92 -15.42 -6.89 2.39
C ALA A 92 -14.45 -8.05 2.15
N GLY A 93 -14.79 -9.23 2.67
CA GLY A 93 -13.95 -10.42 2.55
C GLY A 93 -12.72 -10.37 3.46
N ASP A 94 -11.59 -10.90 2.97
CA ASP A 94 -10.37 -11.11 3.76
C ASP A 94 -9.88 -9.83 4.46
N CYS A 95 -9.82 -8.71 3.74
CA CYS A 95 -9.44 -7.40 4.27
C CYS A 95 -10.35 -6.85 5.38
N ASN A 96 -11.51 -7.47 5.63
CA ASN A 96 -12.47 -7.08 6.65
C ASN A 96 -12.53 -8.02 7.86
N MET A 97 -11.86 -9.18 7.80
CA MET A 97 -11.97 -10.26 8.80
C MET A 97 -11.31 -9.92 10.15
N ALA A 98 -10.28 -9.07 10.15
CA ALA A 98 -9.54 -8.69 11.35
C ALA A 98 -9.15 -7.20 11.33
N GLY A 99 -7.87 -6.91 11.59
CA GLY A 99 -7.34 -5.56 11.50
C GLY A 99 -7.52 -5.01 10.09
N LYS A 100 -8.10 -3.80 9.99
CA LYS A 100 -8.27 -3.14 8.70
C LYS A 100 -6.93 -2.89 8.02
N THR A 101 -6.79 -3.32 6.77
CA THR A 101 -5.63 -3.01 5.92
C THR A 101 -5.48 -1.50 5.78
N ILE A 102 -4.25 -0.99 5.81
CA ILE A 102 -3.94 0.44 5.66
C ILE A 102 -3.14 0.78 4.40
N ALA A 103 -2.54 -0.21 3.76
CA ALA A 103 -1.82 -0.05 2.51
C ALA A 103 -1.92 -1.34 1.71
N ILE A 104 -1.94 -1.21 0.38
CA ILE A 104 -2.09 -2.32 -0.56
C ILE A 104 -0.98 -2.19 -1.63
N ASN A 105 -0.39 -3.31 -2.05
CA ASN A 105 0.56 -3.35 -3.16
C ASN A 105 0.22 -4.52 -4.09
N LEU A 106 -0.37 -4.23 -5.24
CA LEU A 106 -0.96 -5.23 -6.13
C LEU A 106 -0.61 -5.00 -7.60
N PRO A 107 -0.76 -6.03 -8.45
CA PRO A 107 -1.18 -7.40 -8.15
C PRO A 107 -0.06 -8.30 -7.60
N ASN A 108 -0.42 -9.46 -7.02
CA ASN A 108 0.54 -10.48 -6.53
C ASN A 108 1.14 -11.36 -7.65
N ASP A 109 0.54 -11.38 -8.85
CA ASP A 109 1.03 -12.19 -9.98
C ASP A 109 2.33 -11.62 -10.55
N GLU A 110 3.44 -12.33 -10.33
CA GLU A 110 4.80 -11.94 -10.77
C GLU A 110 4.89 -11.65 -12.27
N ARG A 111 4.08 -12.32 -13.11
CA ARG A 111 4.07 -12.08 -14.56
C ARG A 111 3.55 -10.70 -14.88
N VAL A 112 2.50 -10.26 -14.17
CA VAL A 112 1.96 -8.90 -14.32
C VAL A 112 2.93 -7.88 -13.73
N GLN A 113 3.56 -8.18 -12.60
CA GLN A 113 4.56 -7.28 -12.00
C GLN A 113 5.75 -7.06 -12.92
N LEU A 114 6.27 -8.11 -13.55
CA LEU A 114 7.40 -8.01 -14.47
C LEU A 114 7.07 -7.17 -15.71
N GLU A 115 5.84 -7.28 -16.21
CA GLU A 115 5.41 -6.59 -17.42
C GLU A 115 4.97 -5.15 -17.19
N LYS A 116 4.25 -4.89 -16.09
CA LYS A 116 3.49 -3.66 -15.86
C LYS A 116 3.79 -2.99 -14.52
N GLY A 117 4.51 -3.67 -13.64
CA GLY A 117 4.76 -3.23 -12.27
C GLY A 117 3.56 -3.44 -11.35
N THR A 118 3.52 -2.62 -10.30
CA THR A 118 2.50 -2.67 -9.25
C THR A 118 1.93 -1.29 -8.97
N ARG A 119 0.74 -1.25 -8.33
CA ARG A 119 0.17 -0.05 -7.73
C ARG A 119 0.18 -0.18 -6.22
N LYS A 120 0.70 0.86 -5.56
CA LYS A 120 0.74 1.05 -4.13
C LYS A 120 -0.36 2.03 -3.71
N LEU A 121 -1.30 1.56 -2.91
CA LEU A 121 -2.45 2.34 -2.44
C LEU A 121 -2.29 2.56 -0.93
N GLN A 122 -2.24 3.82 -0.50
CA GLN A 122 -2.20 4.20 0.92
C GLN A 122 -3.61 4.61 1.37
N LEU A 123 -4.17 3.95 2.39
CA LEU A 123 -5.54 4.18 2.86
C LEU A 123 -5.54 5.18 4.02
N LYS A 124 -5.54 6.48 3.67
CA LYS A 124 -5.28 7.62 4.57
C LYS A 124 -6.24 7.66 5.76
N ASN A 125 -7.55 7.63 5.53
CA ASN A 125 -8.55 7.64 6.60
C ASN A 125 -8.44 6.41 7.55
N ALA A 126 -8.12 5.23 7.02
CA ALA A 126 -7.89 4.04 7.86
C ALA A 126 -6.61 4.17 8.70
N MET A 127 -5.54 4.73 8.14
CA MET A 127 -4.30 5.04 8.88
C MET A 127 -4.56 6.05 9.99
N GLN A 128 -5.28 7.15 9.70
CA GLN A 128 -5.66 8.16 10.68
C GLN A 128 -6.45 7.54 11.84
N ALA A 129 -7.45 6.70 11.52
CA ALA A 129 -8.24 6.03 12.54
C ALA A 129 -7.39 5.14 13.45
N LYS A 130 -6.43 4.37 12.89
CA LYS A 130 -5.50 3.59 13.71
C LYS A 130 -4.53 4.46 14.51
N PHE A 131 -4.07 5.57 13.94
CA PHE A 131 -3.23 6.53 14.64
C PHE A 131 -3.95 7.06 15.88
N ASP A 132 -5.17 7.58 15.72
CA ASP A 132 -5.94 8.21 16.79
C ASP A 132 -6.42 7.19 17.83
N GLN A 133 -6.94 6.04 17.39
CA GLN A 133 -7.64 5.10 18.28
C GLN A 133 -6.75 3.99 18.83
N ILE A 134 -5.55 3.78 18.28
CA ILE A 134 -4.65 2.71 18.69
C ILE A 134 -3.28 3.26 19.05
N LEU A 135 -2.61 3.96 18.12
CA LEU A 135 -1.24 4.41 18.34
C LEU A 135 -1.15 5.45 19.47
N MET A 136 -2.05 6.44 19.49
CA MET A 136 -2.02 7.49 20.50
C MET A 136 -2.30 6.97 21.93
N PRO A 137 -3.29 6.08 22.16
CA PRO A 137 -3.44 5.39 23.44
C PRO A 137 -2.17 4.64 23.87
N ILE A 138 -1.57 3.85 22.97
CA ILE A 138 -0.32 3.12 23.25
C ILE A 138 0.81 4.10 23.62
N ALA A 139 0.94 5.20 22.87
CA ALA A 139 1.95 6.21 23.13
C ALA A 139 1.77 6.90 24.49
N ASN A 140 0.53 7.08 24.93
CA ASN A 140 0.23 7.68 26.23
C ASN A 140 0.60 6.78 27.41
N GLU A 141 0.64 5.47 27.22
CA GLU A 141 1.09 4.52 28.25
C GLU A 141 2.60 4.27 28.20
N LEU A 142 3.15 4.10 27.00
CA LEU A 142 4.51 3.58 26.83
C LEU A 142 5.58 4.66 26.60
N ILE A 143 5.21 5.87 26.18
CA ILE A 143 6.17 6.92 25.83
C ILE A 143 6.19 8.00 26.90
N THR A 144 7.39 8.44 27.29
CA THR A 144 7.56 9.53 28.25
C THR A 144 6.91 10.83 27.75
N PRO A 145 6.24 11.62 28.61
CA PRO A 145 5.56 12.86 28.21
C PRO A 145 6.43 13.83 27.39
N SER A 146 7.74 13.89 27.68
CA SER A 146 8.66 14.80 26.97
C SER A 146 8.86 14.47 25.49
N GLN A 147 8.59 13.24 25.07
CA GLN A 147 8.78 12.76 23.70
C GLN A 147 7.48 12.66 22.89
N ARG A 148 6.31 12.66 23.53
CA ARG A 148 5.01 12.46 22.84
C ARG A 148 4.71 13.49 21.76
N LYS A 149 5.25 14.70 21.87
CA LYS A 149 5.14 15.76 20.84
C LYS A 149 5.72 15.37 19.47
N ASN A 150 6.58 14.35 19.41
CA ASN A 150 7.20 13.87 18.17
C ASN A 150 6.35 12.79 17.48
N ILE A 151 5.21 12.40 18.06
CA ILE A 151 4.30 11.39 17.52
C ILE A 151 3.20 12.14 16.77
N THR A 152 3.38 12.28 15.45
CA THR A 152 2.47 13.02 14.58
C THR A 152 1.98 12.16 13.43
N PHE A 153 0.78 12.46 12.94
CA PHE A 153 0.25 11.88 11.70
C PHE A 153 0.68 12.68 10.46
N ASN A 154 0.95 13.97 10.64
CA ASN A 154 1.25 14.94 9.59
C ASN A 154 2.61 14.71 8.92
#